data_AF-A0A1S2XJA0-F1
#
_entry.id   AF-A0A1S2XJA0-F1
#
_cell.length_a   1.000
_cell.length_b   1.000
_cell.length_c   1.000
_cell.angle_alpha   90.00
_cell.angle_beta   90.00
_cell.angle_gamma   90.00
#
_symmetry.space_group_name_H-M   'P 1'
#
loop_
_entity.id
_entity.type
_entity.pdbx_description
1 polymer ?
#
loop_
_entity_poly.entity_id
_entity_poly.type
_entity_poly.pdbx_seq_one_letter_code
_entity_poly.pdbx_strand_id
1 'polypeptide(L)'
;MDQIEEEEKKKIMEGVASIALLPNGSISGHFIHLPHSTCYGLHASELECERECSRGEDYRLIKLTITDFNTKKERVTVAECKGHDAARFNSIDHVHGWDKEITGMVEQKDGKKRISVSFECETLKAEDAAEDHIRQFMPKLAGMDAVVNIGKMTISGLDFGADEEETELKI
;
A
#
# COMPACT_ATOMS: atom_id res chain seq x y z
N MET A 1 14.69 -31.67 -2.45
CA MET A 1 13.28 -31.21 -2.35
C MET A 1 13.23 -29.81 -1.70
N ASP A 2 14.34 -29.35 -1.14
CA ASP A 2 14.48 -28.15 -0.31
C ASP A 2 14.66 -26.82 -1.08
N GLN A 3 14.93 -26.85 -2.39
CA GLN A 3 15.14 -25.63 -3.18
C GLN A 3 13.84 -24.97 -3.68
N ILE A 4 12.74 -25.72 -3.70
CA ILE A 4 11.42 -25.22 -4.16
C ILE A 4 10.70 -24.48 -3.03
N GLU A 5 10.87 -24.89 -1.77
CA GLU A 5 10.25 -24.23 -0.61
C GLU A 5 10.88 -22.86 -0.29
N GLU A 6 12.16 -22.63 -0.61
CA GLU A 6 12.80 -21.31 -0.47
C GLU A 6 12.39 -20.33 -1.58
N GLU A 7 12.13 -20.81 -2.80
CA GLU A 7 11.63 -19.96 -3.88
C GLU A 7 10.15 -19.58 -3.72
N GLU A 8 9.35 -20.34 -2.97
CA GLU A 8 7.96 -19.99 -2.67
C GLU A 8 7.82 -19.01 -1.48
N LYS A 9 8.83 -18.94 -0.60
CA LYS A 9 9.02 -17.84 0.38
C LYS A 9 9.42 -16.50 -0.26
N LYS A 10 9.56 -16.41 -1.58
CA LYS A 10 9.70 -15.14 -2.33
C LYS A 10 8.42 -14.30 -2.19
N LYS A 11 8.37 -13.11 -1.59
CA LYS A 11 9.22 -12.36 -0.65
C LYS A 11 8.18 -11.71 0.27
N ILE A 12 7.83 -12.35 1.38
CA ILE A 12 7.00 -11.65 2.38
C ILE A 12 7.91 -10.59 3.00
N MET A 13 7.54 -9.34 2.81
CA MET A 13 8.26 -8.19 3.33
C MET A 13 7.54 -7.74 4.58
N GLU A 14 8.23 -7.81 5.72
CA GLU A 14 7.71 -7.38 7.00
C GLU A 14 8.50 -6.17 7.49
N GLY A 15 7.81 -5.25 8.17
CA GLY A 15 8.47 -4.06 8.65
C GLY A 15 7.50 -3.07 9.28
N VAL A 16 7.94 -1.82 9.29
CA VAL A 16 7.20 -0.72 9.92
C VAL A 16 6.85 0.31 8.86
N ALA A 17 5.60 0.72 8.83
CA ALA A 17 5.14 1.84 8.03
C ALA A 17 4.87 3.06 8.91
N SER A 18 5.19 4.25 8.39
CA SER A 18 4.74 5.52 8.91
C SER A 18 3.96 6.24 7.82
N ILE A 19 2.70 6.55 8.11
CA ILE A 19 1.69 6.94 7.13
C ILE A 19 0.97 8.19 7.63
N ALA A 20 1.01 9.26 6.86
CA ALA A 20 0.16 10.43 7.02
C ALA A 20 -1.20 10.19 6.33
N LEU A 21 -2.28 10.36 7.10
CA LEU A 21 -3.65 10.40 6.59
C LEU A 21 -4.05 11.86 6.45
N LEU A 22 -4.32 12.29 5.21
CA LEU A 22 -4.69 13.66 4.89
C LEU A 22 -6.20 13.85 5.05
N PRO A 23 -6.68 15.07 5.38
CA PRO A 23 -8.11 15.36 5.53
C PRO A 23 -8.95 15.06 4.28
N ASN A 24 -8.33 15.09 3.10
CA ASN A 24 -8.99 14.77 1.83
C ASN A 24 -9.11 13.25 1.55
N GLY A 25 -8.77 12.40 2.52
CA GLY A 25 -8.79 10.94 2.39
C GLY A 25 -7.58 10.34 1.67
N SER A 26 -6.66 11.17 1.18
CA SER A 26 -5.41 10.68 0.58
C SER A 26 -4.41 10.25 1.65
N ILE A 27 -3.53 9.34 1.27
CA ILE A 27 -2.59 8.70 2.17
C ILE A 27 -1.19 8.86 1.58
N SER A 28 -0.21 9.22 2.40
CA SER A 28 1.18 9.26 1.98
C SER A 28 2.08 8.83 3.11
N GLY A 29 3.12 8.06 2.82
CA GLY A 29 3.98 7.51 3.84
C GLY A 29 5.17 6.76 3.29
N HIS A 30 5.82 6.02 4.17
CA HIS A 30 6.90 5.14 3.82
C HIS A 30 6.83 3.84 4.63
N PHE A 31 7.30 2.76 4.01
CA PHE A 31 7.45 1.45 4.60
C PHE A 31 8.93 1.08 4.64
N ILE A 32 9.43 0.68 5.81
CA ILE A 32 10.79 0.21 6.00
C ILE A 32 10.76 -1.30 6.17
N HIS A 33 11.20 -2.01 5.14
CA HIS A 33 11.34 -3.46 5.15
C HIS A 33 12.53 -3.87 6.02
N LEU A 34 12.28 -4.72 7.01
CA LEU A 34 13.29 -5.24 7.93
C LEU A 34 13.71 -6.67 7.54
N PRO A 35 14.95 -7.10 7.85
CA PRO A 35 16.01 -6.34 8.53
C PRO A 35 16.83 -5.44 7.58
N HIS A 36 16.62 -5.54 6.26
CA HIS A 36 17.46 -4.91 5.25
C HIS A 36 17.35 -3.37 5.18
N SER A 37 16.41 -2.78 5.92
CA SER A 37 16.16 -1.33 5.99
C SER A 37 15.88 -0.69 4.63
N THR A 38 15.34 -1.46 3.68
CA THR A 38 14.93 -0.94 2.38
C THR A 38 13.67 -0.12 2.55
N CYS A 39 13.67 1.11 2.02
CA CYS A 39 12.55 2.03 2.15
C CYS A 39 11.72 2.09 0.87
N TYR A 40 10.40 1.97 1.04
CA TYR A 40 9.41 2.08 -0.02
C TYR A 40 8.50 3.27 0.26
N GLY A 41 8.19 4.06 -0.76
CA GLY A 41 7.16 5.07 -0.70
C GLY A 41 5.78 4.44 -0.76
N LEU A 42 4.85 4.97 0.04
CA LEU A 42 3.45 4.62 0.00
C LEU A 42 2.64 5.86 -0.38
N HIS A 43 1.78 5.73 -1.38
CA HIS A 43 0.82 6.75 -1.73
C HIS A 43 -0.52 6.11 -2.04
N ALA A 44 -1.61 6.59 -1.46
CA ALA A 44 -2.93 6.07 -1.77
C ALA A 44 -3.95 7.19 -1.97
N SER A 45 -4.88 6.94 -2.88
CA SER A 45 -6.07 7.76 -3.11
C SER A 45 -7.31 6.92 -2.94
N GLU A 46 -8.37 7.53 -2.41
CA GLU A 46 -9.69 6.88 -2.33
C GLU A 46 -10.23 6.58 -3.73
N LEU A 47 -10.82 5.40 -3.88
CA LEU A 47 -11.55 4.97 -5.07
C LEU A 47 -13.05 5.07 -4.80
N GLU A 48 -13.77 5.70 -5.73
CA GLU A 48 -15.22 5.72 -5.69
C GLU A 48 -15.76 4.31 -5.98
N CYS A 49 -16.60 3.80 -5.08
CA CYS A 49 -17.28 2.53 -5.25
C CYS A 49 -18.69 2.65 -4.69
N GLU A 50 -19.66 2.00 -5.33
CA GLU A 50 -20.99 1.84 -4.75
C GLU A 50 -20.83 1.12 -3.41
N ARG A 51 -21.21 1.79 -2.32
CA ARG A 51 -21.12 1.21 -0.98
C ARG A 51 -22.02 -0.02 -0.95
N GLU A 52 -21.42 -1.19 -0.83
CA GLU A 52 -22.18 -2.38 -0.49
C GLU A 52 -22.73 -2.18 0.92
N CYS A 53 -24.05 -2.06 1.08
CA CYS A 53 -24.74 -1.71 2.34
C CYS A 53 -24.43 -2.64 3.53
N SER A 54 -23.67 -3.72 3.32
CA SER A 54 -23.16 -4.66 4.33
C SER A 54 -21.87 -4.21 5.02
N ARG A 55 -21.13 -3.26 4.44
CA ARG A 55 -19.83 -2.79 4.94
C ARG A 55 -20.01 -1.48 5.72
N GLY A 56 -19.38 -1.39 6.89
CA GLY A 56 -19.55 -0.25 7.81
C GLY A 56 -19.17 1.11 7.21
N GLU A 57 -19.61 2.19 7.87
CA GLU A 57 -19.43 3.58 7.38
C GLU A 57 -17.96 4.01 7.22
N ASP A 58 -17.04 3.35 7.94
CA ASP A 58 -15.60 3.59 7.88
C ASP A 58 -14.86 2.78 6.79
N TYR A 59 -15.59 2.02 5.97
CA TYR A 59 -15.01 1.26 4.86
C TYR A 59 -14.69 2.17 3.67
N ARG A 60 -13.42 2.15 3.23
CA ARG A 60 -12.96 2.83 2.02
C ARG A 60 -12.14 1.89 1.15
N LEU A 61 -12.17 2.14 -0.16
CA LEU A 61 -11.25 1.52 -1.09
C LEU A 61 -10.15 2.50 -1.45
N ILE A 62 -8.92 2.01 -1.48
CA ILE A 62 -7.77 2.83 -1.83
C ILE A 62 -6.98 2.19 -2.95
N LYS A 63 -6.57 3.02 -3.92
CA LYS A 63 -5.55 2.68 -4.91
C LYS A 63 -4.19 2.96 -4.29
N LEU A 64 -3.52 1.92 -3.81
CA LEU A 64 -2.21 2.02 -3.17
C LEU A 64 -1.10 1.86 -4.20
N THR A 65 -0.25 2.89 -4.30
CA THR A 65 0.98 2.90 -5.09
C THR A 65 2.16 2.70 -4.14
N ILE A 66 2.96 1.68 -4.43
CA ILE A 66 4.18 1.31 -3.71
C ILE A 66 5.36 1.63 -4.62
N THR A 67 6.22 2.54 -4.19
CA THR A 67 7.38 3.01 -4.96
C THR A 67 8.65 2.50 -4.30
N ASP A 68 9.50 1.79 -5.03
CA ASP A 68 10.85 1.49 -4.56
C ASP A 68 11.72 2.75 -4.69
N PHE A 69 12.18 3.31 -3.57
CA PHE A 69 12.97 4.54 -3.60
C PHE A 69 14.36 4.36 -4.21
N ASN A 70 14.89 3.14 -4.28
CA ASN A 70 16.19 2.86 -4.89
C ASN A 70 16.08 2.84 -6.41
N THR A 71 15.09 2.13 -6.96
CA THR A 71 14.94 1.94 -8.40
C THR A 71 13.98 2.93 -9.05
N LYS A 72 13.19 3.65 -8.25
CA LYS A 72 12.08 4.52 -8.67
C LYS A 72 10.96 3.79 -9.44
N LYS A 73 10.96 2.45 -9.44
CA LYS A 73 9.88 1.65 -10.01
C LYS A 73 8.66 1.67 -9.09
N GLU A 74 7.48 1.63 -9.69
CA GLU A 74 6.20 1.70 -8.98
C GLU A 74 5.35 0.47 -9.25
N ARG A 75 4.60 0.05 -8.24
CA ARG A 75 3.57 -0.98 -8.36
C ARG A 75 2.29 -0.48 -7.72
N VAL A 76 1.18 -0.83 -8.34
CA VAL A 76 -0.15 -0.41 -7.89
C VAL A 76 -0.95 -1.64 -7.47
N THR A 77 -1.65 -1.53 -6.34
CA THR A 77 -2.61 -2.53 -5.86
C THR A 77 -3.83 -1.81 -5.27
N VAL A 78 -4.90 -2.57 -5.02
CA VAL A 78 -6.11 -2.06 -4.38
C VAL A 78 -6.23 -2.70 -2.99
N ALA A 79 -6.53 -1.89 -1.99
CA ALA A 79 -6.72 -2.34 -0.62
C ALA A 79 -7.99 -1.75 -0.02
N GLU A 80 -8.58 -2.48 0.93
CA GLU A 80 -9.55 -1.90 1.85
C GLU A 80 -8.83 -1.08 2.92
N CYS A 81 -9.37 0.08 3.27
CA CYS A 81 -8.93 0.93 4.36
C CYS A 81 -10.09 1.10 5.35
N LYS A 82 -9.84 0.86 6.63
CA LYS A 82 -10.82 1.00 7.73
C LYS A 82 -10.22 1.77 8.90
N GLY A 83 -11.07 2.28 9.78
CA GLY A 83 -10.65 3.02 10.96
C GLY A 83 -10.18 4.43 10.61
N HIS A 84 -11.08 5.41 10.71
CA HIS A 84 -10.87 6.82 10.38
C HIS A 84 -9.46 7.34 10.70
N ASP A 85 -9.16 7.52 11.99
CA ASP A 85 -7.87 8.10 12.42
C ASP A 85 -6.83 7.02 12.73
N ALA A 86 -7.28 5.81 13.10
CA ALA A 86 -6.44 4.63 13.34
C ALA A 86 -6.62 3.61 12.21
N ALA A 87 -5.91 3.86 11.11
CA ALA A 87 -6.08 3.15 9.86
C ALA A 87 -5.60 1.70 9.92
N ARG A 88 -6.35 0.84 9.22
CA ARG A 88 -6.01 -0.55 8.92
C ARG A 88 -6.17 -0.77 7.43
N PHE A 89 -5.15 -1.32 6.78
CA PHE A 89 -5.22 -1.70 5.37
C PHE A 89 -5.21 -3.20 5.23
N ASN A 90 -6.05 -3.76 4.37
CA ASN A 90 -5.96 -5.16 3.98
C ASN A 90 -6.21 -5.32 2.49
N SER A 91 -5.60 -6.34 1.90
CA SER A 91 -5.93 -6.82 0.57
C SER A 91 -7.40 -7.19 0.45
N ILE A 92 -7.90 -7.10 -0.78
CA ILE A 92 -9.26 -7.49 -1.10
C ILE A 92 -9.23 -8.89 -1.69
N ASP A 93 -9.90 -9.83 -1.03
CA ASP A 93 -9.96 -11.22 -1.49
C ASP A 93 -11.02 -11.49 -2.55
N HIS A 94 -12.08 -10.67 -2.60
CA HIS A 94 -13.17 -10.85 -3.55
C HIS A 94 -13.76 -9.52 -4.03
N VAL A 95 -13.86 -9.39 -5.36
CA VAL A 95 -14.42 -8.23 -6.04
C VAL A 95 -15.59 -8.70 -6.90
N HIS A 96 -16.73 -8.99 -6.27
CA HIS A 96 -17.96 -9.25 -7.01
C HIS A 96 -18.72 -7.94 -7.18
N GLY A 97 -18.98 -7.56 -8.45
CA GLY A 97 -19.90 -6.47 -8.79
C GLY A 97 -19.30 -5.06 -8.80
N TRP A 98 -17.97 -4.90 -8.76
CA TRP A 98 -17.36 -3.57 -8.86
C TRP A 98 -17.04 -3.17 -10.30
N ASP A 99 -16.73 -1.89 -10.48
CA ASP A 99 -16.36 -1.33 -11.77
C ASP A 99 -15.22 -2.12 -12.41
N LYS A 100 -15.28 -2.28 -13.75
CA LYS A 100 -14.31 -3.05 -14.53
C LYS A 100 -12.88 -2.53 -14.39
N GLU A 101 -12.71 -1.25 -14.10
CA GLU A 101 -11.39 -0.67 -13.84
C GLU A 101 -10.80 -1.22 -12.52
N ILE A 102 -11.63 -1.34 -11.47
CA ILE A 102 -11.21 -1.88 -10.17
C ILE A 102 -11.01 -3.39 -10.26
N THR A 103 -11.92 -4.12 -10.94
CA THR A 103 -11.73 -5.56 -11.16
C THR A 103 -10.45 -5.81 -11.96
N GLY A 104 -10.16 -5.01 -12.99
CA GLY A 104 -8.93 -5.12 -13.77
C GLY A 104 -7.64 -4.91 -12.95
N MET A 105 -7.67 -4.03 -11.94
CA MET A 105 -6.54 -3.81 -11.02
C MET A 105 -6.37 -4.94 -9.99
N VAL A 106 -7.46 -5.57 -9.55
CA VAL A 106 -7.42 -6.67 -8.59
C VAL A 106 -7.16 -8.02 -9.24
N GLU A 107 -7.67 -8.23 -10.46
CA GLU A 107 -7.60 -9.50 -11.19
C GLU A 107 -6.29 -9.73 -11.94
N GLN A 108 -5.28 -8.83 -11.84
CA GLN A 108 -3.96 -8.86 -12.51
C GLN A 108 -3.88 -9.93 -13.62
N LYS A 109 -4.29 -9.57 -14.84
CA LYS A 109 -4.47 -10.46 -16.01
C LYS A 109 -3.21 -11.15 -16.56
N ASP A 110 -2.09 -11.05 -15.87
CA ASP A 110 -0.82 -11.64 -16.21
C ASP A 110 -0.47 -12.60 -15.09
N GLY A 111 0.11 -13.77 -15.36
CA GLY A 111 0.46 -14.81 -14.36
C GLY A 111 1.45 -14.39 -13.24
N LYS A 112 1.61 -13.09 -12.99
CA LYS A 112 2.32 -12.44 -11.89
C LYS A 112 1.52 -12.60 -10.59
N LYS A 113 2.22 -12.82 -9.48
CA LYS A 113 1.62 -13.00 -8.15
C LYS A 113 0.87 -11.74 -7.72
N ARG A 114 -0.38 -11.88 -7.27
CA ARG A 114 -1.18 -10.77 -6.73
C ARG A 114 -0.44 -10.10 -5.56
N ILE A 115 -0.29 -8.78 -5.61
CA ILE A 115 0.29 -8.02 -4.50
C ILE A 115 -0.72 -8.02 -3.34
N SER A 116 -0.28 -8.51 -2.19
CA SER A 116 -1.06 -8.48 -0.95
C SER A 116 -0.43 -7.51 0.06
N VAL A 117 -1.25 -6.71 0.73
CA VAL A 117 -0.83 -5.78 1.78
C VAL A 117 -1.67 -5.99 3.04
N SER A 118 -1.03 -5.82 4.19
CA SER A 118 -1.69 -5.64 5.47
C SER A 118 -0.97 -4.57 6.28
N PHE A 119 -1.72 -3.66 6.89
CA PHE A 119 -1.21 -2.62 7.77
C PHE A 119 -2.12 -2.49 8.98
N GLU A 120 -1.54 -2.35 10.16
CA GLU A 120 -2.26 -2.06 11.40
C GLU A 120 -1.58 -0.92 12.13
N CYS A 121 -2.32 0.17 12.37
CA CYS A 121 -1.85 1.26 13.21
C CYS A 121 -1.64 0.78 14.65
N GLU A 122 -0.42 0.92 15.15
CA GLU A 122 -0.05 0.68 16.56
C GLU A 122 0.13 1.99 17.33
N THR A 123 0.42 3.10 16.64
CA THR A 123 0.60 4.43 17.23
C THR A 123 -0.01 5.48 16.33
N LEU A 124 -0.96 6.23 16.89
CA LEU A 124 -1.58 7.39 16.27
C LEU A 124 -0.99 8.67 16.87
N LYS A 125 -0.51 9.58 16.02
CA LYS A 125 -0.13 10.94 16.37
C LYS A 125 -1.09 11.92 15.72
N ALA A 126 -1.50 12.93 16.46
CA ALA A 126 -2.35 14.03 16.00
C ALA A 126 -1.73 15.38 16.40
N GLU A 127 -2.25 16.46 15.82
CA GLU A 127 -1.88 17.84 16.15
C GLU A 127 -0.36 18.05 16.11
N ASP A 128 0.21 18.72 17.13
CA ASP A 128 1.64 19.05 17.22
C ASP A 128 2.53 17.81 17.08
N ALA A 129 2.14 16.66 17.65
CA ALA A 129 2.93 15.43 17.57
C ALA A 129 2.95 14.84 16.14
N ALA A 130 1.87 15.01 15.38
CA ALA A 130 1.83 14.64 13.97
C ALA A 130 2.66 15.61 13.13
N GLU A 131 2.48 16.91 13.33
CA GLU A 131 3.19 17.97 12.60
C GLU A 131 4.70 17.88 12.80
N ASP A 132 5.19 17.65 14.02
CA ASP A 132 6.60 17.44 14.32
C ASP A 132 7.15 16.22 13.57
N HIS A 133 6.39 15.11 13.55
CA HIS A 133 6.77 13.92 12.81
C HIS A 133 6.80 14.17 11.30
N ILE A 134 5.81 14.87 10.77
CA ILE A 134 5.71 15.21 9.34
C ILE A 134 6.89 16.10 8.94
N ARG A 135 7.24 17.13 9.71
CA ARG A 135 8.38 17.99 9.43
C ARG A 135 9.70 17.23 9.34
N GLN A 136 9.86 16.19 10.17
CA GLN A 136 11.07 15.39 10.19
C GLN A 136 11.14 14.37 9.05
N PHE A 137 10.05 13.66 8.77
CA PHE A 137 10.07 12.47 7.91
C PHE A 137 9.32 12.64 6.58
N MET A 138 8.36 13.57 6.50
CA MET A 138 7.51 13.82 5.34
C MET A 138 7.32 15.33 5.10
N PRO A 139 8.41 16.12 5.00
CA PRO A 139 8.34 17.59 5.11
C PRO A 139 7.46 18.27 4.07
N LYS A 140 7.18 17.62 2.94
CA LYS A 140 6.27 18.12 1.90
C LYS A 140 4.81 18.17 2.33
N LEU A 141 4.45 17.50 3.43
CA LEU A 141 3.09 17.44 3.96
C LEU A 141 2.89 18.35 5.19
N ALA A 142 3.92 19.11 5.59
CA ALA A 142 3.84 19.98 6.76
C ALA A 142 2.73 21.03 6.58
N GLY A 143 1.94 21.25 7.64
CA GLY A 143 0.81 22.18 7.62
C GLY A 143 -0.42 21.70 6.84
N MET A 144 -0.48 20.43 6.43
CA MET A 144 -1.65 19.85 5.76
C MET A 144 -2.68 19.21 6.72
N ASP A 145 -2.52 19.43 8.03
CA ASP A 145 -3.43 18.94 9.09
C ASP A 145 -3.63 17.41 9.03
N ALA A 146 -2.55 16.68 8.76
CA ALA A 146 -2.57 15.23 8.66
C ALA A 146 -2.37 14.58 10.03
N VAL A 147 -3.03 13.45 10.27
CA VAL A 147 -2.68 12.55 11.39
C VAL A 147 -1.66 11.52 10.92
N VAL A 148 -0.78 11.06 11.81
CA VAL A 148 0.25 10.07 11.47
C VAL A 148 -0.05 8.74 12.18
N ASN A 149 -0.16 7.69 11.38
CA ASN A 149 -0.29 6.30 11.80
C ASN A 149 1.06 5.61 11.64
N ILE A 150 1.56 4.98 12.70
CA ILE A 150 2.77 4.17 12.69
C ILE A 150 2.39 2.76 13.13
N GLY A 151 2.87 1.76 12.42
CA GLY A 151 2.61 0.38 12.80
C GLY A 151 3.19 -0.64 11.85
N LYS A 152 2.84 -1.90 12.10
CA LYS A 152 3.35 -3.03 11.30
C LYS A 152 2.71 -3.05 9.94
N MET A 153 3.54 -3.36 8.95
CA MET A 153 3.09 -3.59 7.60
C MET A 153 3.72 -4.85 7.03
N THR A 154 2.92 -5.64 6.33
CA THR A 154 3.34 -6.81 5.57
C THR A 154 2.94 -6.63 4.11
N ILE A 155 3.87 -6.88 3.19
CA ILE A 155 3.64 -6.86 1.75
C ILE A 155 4.14 -8.17 1.16
N SER A 156 3.33 -8.83 0.33
CA SER A 156 3.74 -10.03 -0.40
C SER A 156 3.36 -9.91 -1.88
N GLY A 157 4.01 -10.70 -2.74
CA GLY A 157 3.80 -10.64 -4.20
C GLY A 157 4.37 -9.38 -4.87
N LEU A 158 5.11 -8.53 -4.14
CA LEU A 158 5.72 -7.32 -4.69
C LEU A 158 6.96 -7.67 -5.52
N ASP A 159 6.85 -7.52 -6.85
CA ASP A 159 7.96 -7.71 -7.78
C ASP A 159 8.09 -6.53 -8.75
N PHE A 160 9.23 -5.84 -8.72
CA PHE A 160 9.54 -4.71 -9.62
C PHE A 160 10.31 -5.15 -10.89
N GLY A 161 10.63 -6.44 -11.04
CA GLY A 161 11.46 -6.98 -12.14
C GLY A 161 10.71 -7.39 -13.40
N ALA A 162 9.39 -7.56 -13.34
CA ALA A 162 8.61 -8.16 -14.42
C ALA A 162 8.28 -7.27 -15.65
N ASP A 163 8.98 -6.15 -15.87
CA ASP A 163 8.75 -5.24 -17.01
C ASP A 163 9.98 -5.09 -17.94
N GLU A 164 10.91 -6.05 -17.92
CA GLU A 164 12.13 -6.03 -18.75
C GLU A 164 12.10 -6.97 -19.98
N GLU A 165 10.96 -7.58 -20.34
CA GLU A 165 10.89 -8.56 -21.46
C GLU A 165 9.96 -8.20 -22.64
N GLU A 166 9.46 -6.97 -22.80
CA GLU A 166 8.66 -6.59 -23.99
C GLU A 166 9.30 -5.52 -24.89
N THR A 167 10.63 -5.46 -24.92
CA THR A 167 11.35 -4.69 -25.94
C THR A 167 12.48 -5.50 -26.53
N GLU A 168 12.18 -6.54 -27.30
CA GLU A 168 13.03 -7.00 -28.42
C GLU A 168 12.32 -8.11 -29.21
N LEU A 169 11.76 -7.74 -30.37
CA LEU A 169 11.66 -8.51 -31.62
C LEU A 169 10.44 -8.06 -32.44
N LYS A 170 10.61 -6.93 -33.13
CA LYS A 170 10.02 -6.73 -34.46
C LYS A 170 11.15 -6.25 -35.37
N ILE A 171 11.85 -7.22 -35.98
CA ILE A 171 12.58 -7.01 -37.24
C ILE A 171 11.72 -7.63 -38.32
#